data_AF-W8X0N6-F1
#
_entry.id   AF-W8X0N6-F1
#
_cell.length_a   1.000
_cell.length_b   1.000
_cell.length_c   1.000
_cell.angle_alpha   90.00
_cell.angle_beta   90.00
_cell.angle_gamma   90.00
#
_symmetry.space_group_name_H-M   'P 1'
#
loop_
_entity.id
_entity.type
_entity.pdbx_description
1 polymer ?
#
loop_
_entity_poly.entity_id
_entity_poly.type
_entity_poly.pdbx_seq_one_letter_code
_entity_poly.pdbx_strand_id
1 'polypeptide(L)'
;MGRTSANERPAGTYARDILGRLLVDLSWASSRLEGNTYSRLDTQNLIEFGQVAKGKDVIETQMILNHKAAIEMLIEDADEVGFDAFTFKNLHAGAVAGLDA
;
A
#
# COMPACT_ATOMS: atom_id res chain seq x y z
N MET A 1 8.37 -38.13 12.87
CA MET A 1 7.44 -37.73 11.80
C MET A 1 6.80 -36.41 12.20
N GLY A 2 7.21 -35.30 11.58
CA GLY A 2 6.62 -33.98 11.85
C GLY A 2 5.38 -33.80 10.98
N ARG A 3 4.20 -33.77 11.59
CA ARG A 3 2.96 -33.40 10.90
C ARG A 3 2.97 -31.89 10.76
N THR A 4 3.30 -31.38 9.58
CA THR A 4 2.89 -30.03 9.20
C THR A 4 1.37 -30.07 9.12
N SER A 5 0.70 -29.50 10.12
CA SER A 5 -0.68 -29.09 10.00
C SER A 5 -0.72 -28.02 8.91
N ALA A 6 -0.90 -28.46 7.67
CA ALA A 6 -1.40 -27.64 6.59
C ALA A 6 -2.80 -27.18 7.03
N ASN A 7 -2.83 -26.08 7.78
CA ASN A 7 -4.05 -25.42 8.17
C ASN A 7 -4.70 -24.97 6.86
N GLU A 8 -5.73 -25.70 6.43
CA GLU A 8 -6.61 -25.37 5.32
C GLU A 8 -7.32 -24.06 5.68
N ARG A 9 -6.61 -22.94 5.54
CA ARG A 9 -7.22 -21.61 5.60
C ARG A 9 -8.13 -21.49 4.37
N PRO A 10 -9.33 -20.92 4.50
CA PRO A 10 -10.17 -20.63 3.34
C PRO A 10 -9.36 -19.87 2.28
N ALA A 11 -9.53 -20.21 1.00
CA ALA A 11 -8.74 -19.62 -0.10
C ALA A 11 -8.77 -18.07 -0.08
N GLY A 12 -9.88 -17.47 0.37
CA GLY A 12 -10.02 -16.02 0.54
C GLY A 12 -9.12 -15.41 1.62
N THR A 13 -8.75 -16.15 2.67
CA THR A 13 -7.81 -15.68 3.69
C THR A 13 -6.39 -15.60 3.12
N TYR A 14 -5.99 -16.58 2.32
CA TYR A 14 -4.67 -16.59 1.67
C TYR A 14 -4.53 -15.44 0.67
N ALA A 15 -5.57 -15.17 -0.12
CA ALA A 15 -5.61 -14.03 -1.03
C ALA A 15 -5.50 -12.69 -0.27
N ARG A 16 -6.26 -12.51 0.83
CA ARG A 16 -6.19 -11.30 1.67
C ARG A 16 -4.80 -11.12 2.31
N ASP A 17 -4.20 -12.19 2.83
CA ASP A 17 -2.85 -12.13 3.43
C ASP A 17 -1.79 -11.72 2.40
N ILE A 18 -1.89 -12.21 1.15
CA ILE A 18 -0.97 -11.82 0.06
C ILE A 18 -1.19 -10.37 -0.35
N LEU A 19 -2.45 -9.95 -0.53
CA LEU A 19 -2.78 -8.57 -0.92
C LEU A 19 -2.29 -7.56 0.13
N GLY A 20 -2.44 -7.86 1.42
CA GLY A 20 -1.91 -7.00 2.49
C GLY A 20 -0.39 -6.82 2.42
N ARG A 21 0.35 -7.90 2.15
CA ARG A 21 1.82 -7.82 1.97
C ARG A 21 2.20 -7.03 0.73
N LEU A 22 1.52 -7.26 -0.39
CA LEU A 22 1.75 -6.52 -1.63
C LEU A 22 1.44 -5.03 -1.48
N LEU A 23 0.38 -4.68 -0.75
CA LEU A 23 0.02 -3.28 -0.48
C LEU A 23 1.14 -2.57 0.30
N VAL A 24 1.69 -3.21 1.34
CA VAL A 24 2.84 -2.67 2.09
C VAL A 24 4.07 -2.53 1.20
N ASP A 25 4.41 -3.58 0.44
CA ASP A 25 5.60 -3.60 -0.41
C ASP A 25 5.55 -2.54 -1.49
N LEU A 26 4.41 -2.39 -2.17
CA LEU A 26 4.25 -1.45 -3.28
C LEU A 26 4.14 0.00 -2.77
N SER A 27 3.43 0.25 -1.67
CA SER A 27 3.37 1.60 -1.06
C SER A 27 4.76 2.07 -0.63
N TRP A 28 5.54 1.18 0.00
CA TRP A 28 6.92 1.48 0.38
C TRP A 28 7.82 1.72 -0.84
N ALA A 29 7.80 0.80 -1.81
CA ALA A 29 8.68 0.88 -2.98
C ALA A 29 8.40 2.12 -3.83
N SER A 30 7.12 2.45 -4.06
CA SER A 30 6.73 3.63 -4.83
C SER A 30 7.18 4.92 -4.14
N SER A 31 6.87 5.08 -2.85
CA SER A 31 7.29 6.25 -2.07
C SER A 31 8.82 6.39 -2.06
N ARG A 32 9.54 5.26 -1.96
CA ARG A 32 11.01 5.25 -1.94
C ARG A 32 11.63 5.72 -3.26
N LEU A 33 11.01 5.42 -4.40
CA LEU A 33 11.44 5.93 -5.71
C LEU A 33 11.30 7.45 -5.80
N GLU A 34 10.35 8.03 -5.07
CA GLU A 34 10.12 9.48 -4.95
C GLU A 34 10.96 10.13 -3.83
N GLY A 35 11.88 9.38 -3.21
CA GLY A 35 12.82 9.89 -2.22
C GLY A 35 12.38 9.74 -0.76
N ASN A 36 11.24 9.08 -0.50
CA ASN A 36 10.76 8.86 0.86
C ASN A 36 11.73 8.03 1.70
N THR A 37 11.93 8.43 2.95
CA THR A 37 12.94 7.86 3.84
C THR A 37 12.39 6.84 4.84
N TYR A 38 11.09 6.53 4.82
CA TYR A 38 10.52 5.44 5.63
C TYR A 38 11.21 4.10 5.35
N SER A 39 11.44 3.34 6.42
CA SER A 39 11.81 1.94 6.25
C SER A 39 10.57 1.11 5.86
N ARG A 40 10.80 -0.07 5.29
CA ARG A 40 9.70 -1.01 4.99
C ARG A 40 8.94 -1.40 6.26
N LEU A 41 9.65 -1.57 7.38
CA LEU A 41 9.03 -1.90 8.68
C LEU A 41 8.18 -0.74 9.20
N ASP A 42 8.67 0.49 9.11
CA ASP A 42 7.90 1.68 9.50
C ASP A 42 6.66 1.85 8.60
N THR A 43 6.79 1.56 7.31
CA THR A 43 5.67 1.58 6.36
C THR A 43 4.63 0.51 6.74
N GLN A 44 5.08 -0.69 7.09
CA GLN A 44 4.20 -1.74 7.59
C GLN A 44 3.46 -1.29 8.86
N ASN A 45 4.19 -0.71 9.83
CA ASN A 45 3.59 -0.24 11.08
C ASN A 45 2.57 0.89 10.86
N LEU A 46 2.86 1.78 9.91
CA LEU A 46 1.94 2.85 9.51
C LEU A 46 0.66 2.26 8.88
N ILE A 47 0.80 1.33 7.94
CA ILE A 47 -0.33 0.77 7.18
C ILE A 47 -1.19 -0.17 8.04
N GLU A 48 -0.56 -1.06 8.82
CA GLU A 48 -1.26 -2.08 9.60
C GLU A 48 -1.77 -1.55 10.96
N PHE A 49 -1.05 -0.60 11.57
CA PHE A 49 -1.33 -0.15 12.95
C PHE A 49 -1.55 1.36 13.08
N GLY A 50 -1.48 2.13 11.99
CA GLY A 50 -1.59 3.59 12.04
C GLY A 50 -0.43 4.28 12.77
N GLN A 51 0.70 3.59 12.95
CA GLN A 51 1.83 4.09 13.72
C GLN A 51 2.78 4.92 12.85
N VAL A 52 2.76 6.24 13.07
CA VAL A 52 3.69 7.17 12.43
C VAL A 52 5.10 6.97 13.00
N ALA A 53 6.10 6.84 12.13
CA ALA A 53 7.47 6.67 12.56
C ALA A 53 8.03 7.95 13.18
N LYS A 54 8.77 7.79 14.29
CA LYS A 54 9.31 8.92 15.05
C LYS A 54 10.32 9.72 14.20
N GLY A 55 10.12 11.03 14.14
CA GLY A 55 11.03 11.94 13.43
C GLY A 55 10.87 11.95 11.92
N LYS A 56 9.80 11.33 11.38
CA LYS A 56 9.43 11.46 9.98
C LYS A 56 8.58 12.69 9.73
N ASP A 57 8.74 13.27 8.55
CA ASP A 57 7.93 14.40 8.12
C ASP A 57 6.47 13.95 7.91
N VAL A 58 5.53 14.87 8.13
CA VAL A 58 4.12 14.68 7.80
C VAL A 58 3.97 14.42 6.30
N ILE A 59 4.75 15.11 5.46
CA ILE A 59 4.78 14.93 4.00
C ILE A 59 5.17 13.51 3.62
N GLU A 60 6.25 12.97 4.21
CA GLU A 60 6.68 11.60 3.94
C GLU A 60 5.64 10.57 4.39
N THR A 61 5.00 10.84 5.52
CA THR A 61 3.92 9.99 6.04
C THR A 61 2.73 10.00 5.09
N GLN A 62 2.31 11.19 4.63
CA GLN A 62 1.19 11.36 3.73
C GLN A 62 1.46 10.71 2.37
N MET A 63 2.68 10.79 1.85
CA MET A 63 3.07 10.17 0.58
C MET A 63 2.82 8.65 0.61
N ILE A 64 3.18 7.95 1.70
CA ILE A 64 2.89 6.51 1.83
C ILE A 64 1.40 6.23 1.81
N LEU A 65 0.61 7.03 2.54
CA LEU A 65 -0.84 6.88 2.61
C LEU A 65 -1.50 7.17 1.25
N ASN A 66 -0.97 8.13 0.50
CA ASN A 66 -1.40 8.46 -0.86
C ASN A 66 -1.13 7.28 -1.82
N HIS A 67 0.07 6.69 -1.77
CA HIS A 67 0.37 5.49 -2.58
C HIS A 67 -0.50 4.30 -2.17
N LYS A 68 -0.69 4.07 -0.88
CA LYS A 68 -1.61 3.03 -0.37
C LYS A 68 -3.01 3.20 -0.98
N ALA A 69 -3.58 4.41 -0.88
CA ALA A 69 -4.91 4.70 -1.39
C ALA A 69 -4.99 4.49 -2.91
N ALA A 70 -3.98 4.93 -3.67
CA ALA A 70 -3.94 4.71 -5.11
C ALA A 70 -3.92 3.21 -5.48
N ILE A 71 -3.18 2.39 -4.73
CA ILE A 71 -3.11 0.94 -4.94
C ILE A 71 -4.42 0.26 -4.54
N GLU A 72 -5.06 0.68 -3.45
CA GLU A 72 -6.37 0.17 -3.03
C GLU A 72 -7.44 0.45 -4.09
N MET A 73 -7.45 1.66 -4.66
CA MET A 73 -8.34 1.98 -5.78
C MET A 73 -8.11 1.04 -6.98
N LEU A 74 -6.85 0.77 -7.36
CA LEU A 74 -6.53 -0.17 -8.45
C LEU A 74 -7.02 -1.60 -8.18
N ILE A 75 -7.03 -2.04 -6.92
CA ILE A 75 -7.48 -3.38 -6.52
C ILE A 75 -9.00 -3.45 -6.50
N GLU A 76 -9.67 -2.43 -5.96
CA GLU A 76 -11.14 -2.36 -5.93
C GLU A 76 -11.73 -2.30 -7.33
N ASP A 77 -11.06 -1.60 -8.24
CA ASP A 77 -11.47 -1.47 -9.64
C ASP A 77 -10.99 -2.63 -10.54
N ALA A 78 -10.22 -3.60 -10.01
CA ALA A 78 -9.58 -4.65 -10.83
C ALA A 78 -10.57 -5.61 -11.51
N ASP A 79 -11.78 -5.77 -10.97
CA ASP A 79 -12.85 -6.56 -11.59
C ASP A 79 -13.61 -5.78 -12.68
N GLU A 80 -13.47 -4.44 -12.75
CA GLU A 80 -14.17 -3.56 -13.73
C GLU A 80 -13.24 -2.87 -14.74
N VAL A 81 -11.93 -2.74 -14.49
CA VAL A 81 -11.02 -1.92 -15.30
C VAL A 81 -10.30 -2.72 -16.38
N GLY A 82 -10.76 -2.55 -17.62
CA GLY A 82 -9.84 -2.47 -18.76
C GLY A 82 -9.14 -1.11 -18.71
N PHE A 83 -7.81 -1.09 -18.59
CA PHE A 83 -6.94 0.10 -18.51
C PHE A 83 -7.50 1.33 -19.26
N ASP A 84 -8.12 2.28 -18.55
CA ASP A 84 -8.65 3.54 -19.11
C ASP A 84 -7.91 4.77 -18.52
N ALA A 85 -7.91 5.87 -19.27
CA ALA A 85 -7.26 7.14 -18.94
C ALA A 85 -7.73 7.75 -17.61
N PHE A 86 -8.90 7.35 -17.09
CA PHE A 86 -9.38 7.72 -15.76
C PHE A 86 -8.47 7.19 -14.64
N THR A 87 -8.03 5.93 -14.75
CA THR A 87 -7.10 5.30 -13.81
C THR A 87 -5.77 6.05 -13.75
N PHE A 88 -5.28 6.51 -14.91
CA PHE A 88 -4.01 7.24 -15.00
C PHE A 88 -4.09 8.65 -14.37
N LYS A 89 -5.24 9.35 -14.52
CA LYS A 89 -5.44 10.68 -13.93
C LYS A 89 -5.63 10.64 -12.41
N ASN A 90 -6.30 9.62 -11.88
CA ASN A 90 -6.48 9.47 -10.43
C ASN A 90 -5.18 9.06 -9.71
N LEU A 91 -4.34 8.24 -10.35
CA LEU A 91 -2.98 7.97 -9.87
C LEU A 91 -2.16 9.26 -9.74
N HIS A 92 -2.22 10.12 -10.76
CA HIS A 92 -1.49 11.38 -10.74
C HIS A 92 -2.04 12.34 -9.67
N ALA A 93 -3.37 12.46 -9.52
CA ALA A 93 -3.97 13.34 -8.52
C ALA A 93 -3.76 12.84 -7.07
N GLY A 94 -3.80 11.53 -6.83
CA GLY A 94 -3.60 10.94 -5.51
C GLY A 94 -2.17 11.08 -5.00
N ALA A 95 -1.17 10.93 -5.87
CA ALA A 95 0.24 11.06 -5.49
C ALA A 95 0.61 12.46 -4.97
N VAL A 96 -0.01 13.53 -5.51
CA VAL A 96 0.26 14.94 -5.14
C VAL A 96 -0.75 15.56 -4.17
N ALA A 97 -1.86 14.87 -3.85
CA ALA A 97 -2.88 15.42 -2.96
C ALA A 97 -2.32 15.71 -1.56
N GLY A 98 -2.31 16.98 -1.16
CA GLY A 98 -1.90 17.43 0.18
C GLY A 98 -0.45 17.86 0.34
N LEU A 99 0.35 17.92 -0.74
CA LEU A 99 1.73 18.40 -0.71
C LEU A 99 1.88 19.91 -0.97
N ASP A 100 0.78 20.59 -1.32
CA ASP A 100 0.76 22.01 -1.73
C ASP A 100 0.15 22.98 -0.67
N ALA A 101 0.11 22.58 0.62
CA ALA A 101 -0.43 23.41 1.71
C ALA A 101 0.65 24.00 2.61
#